data_AF-A0A951CGP5-F1
#
_entry.id   AF-A0A951CGP5-F1
#
_cell.length_a   1.000
_cell.length_b   1.000
_cell.length_c   1.000
_cell.angle_alpha   90.00
_cell.angle_beta   90.00
_cell.angle_gamma   90.00
#
_symmetry.space_group_name_H-M   'P 1'
#
loop_
_entity.id
_entity.type
_entity.pdbx_description
1 polymer ?
#
loop_
_entity_poly.entity_id
_entity_poly.type
_entity_poly.pdbx_seq_one_letter_code
_entity_poly.pdbx_strand_id
1 'polypeptide(L)'
;MKRRKFTAGTAAMAVLLGLLLASCARLPRSLLADISTENDRLRDAQQQLQRSQNQLQDDITKAPDLFRGAAAPAEWQAKLSDARQKLTSAQSDSAQLAELARANRADSRLQAERLLSQERDLRLAALQETETIEAAAGKWLDVQRHPSDYISELNSKHDEIRKIDLDSVSRTVRQAEQDWPAKKTDLDSRLSALLEIPKSAEGQWSATQTARQDASSGKLTGGEVATLIQEDDDLSRDATTFPHKADELRGECGQLYDAWDKILVDLDESQNDGHRVFREKTKIVRTHFVDVASKKTQTSSDEQWVDVSEPAYHSVENDLGMAIAHKDAGLFDSEAQTTPEPAGFAYIAPPSQGSNQYGYWTHSGGESFWTFLPEYLLLRELMWGHDYRPIVVGEYNGYRTAERMGRSYYGQETPTSLPKYGTHGTFTQTRYAQSRYVQSGGFKGSAYASHRENGSTPAFNSSRFGEHGSSAMNDRAGRRFGSPPGSQGRQFGGLRSPGRRFGGRRR
;
A
#
# COMPACT_ATOMS: atom_id res chain seq x y z
N MET A 1 -30.70 64.44 68.49
CA MET A 1 -30.61 62.96 68.37
C MET A 1 -30.15 62.59 66.97
N LYS A 2 -29.23 61.63 66.88
CA LYS A 2 -28.87 60.75 65.75
C LYS A 2 -28.45 61.40 64.41
N ARG A 3 -27.14 61.38 64.15
CA ARG A 3 -26.55 61.32 62.80
C ARG A 3 -26.18 59.87 62.48
N ARG A 4 -26.52 59.38 61.28
CA ARG A 4 -25.70 58.42 60.52
C ARG A 4 -25.83 58.72 59.04
N LYS A 5 -24.68 58.90 58.39
CA LYS A 5 -24.49 58.94 56.93
C LYS A 5 -24.12 57.54 56.48
N PHE A 6 -24.67 57.11 55.35
CA PHE A 6 -24.21 55.96 54.57
C PHE A 6 -23.15 56.43 53.57
N THR A 7 -22.07 55.68 53.44
CA THR A 7 -21.08 55.83 52.36
C THR A 7 -20.83 54.46 51.74
N ALA A 8 -21.00 54.41 50.42
CA ALA A 8 -20.59 53.34 49.53
C ALA A 8 -19.06 53.32 49.38
N GLY A 9 -18.46 52.13 49.29
CA GLY A 9 -17.03 52.01 49.02
C GLY A 9 -16.43 50.65 49.36
N THR A 10 -16.92 49.55 48.75
CA THR A 10 -16.26 48.23 48.79
C THR A 10 -16.55 47.45 47.52
N ALA A 11 -15.96 47.84 46.39
CA ALA A 11 -16.00 47.09 45.14
C ALA A 11 -14.72 47.23 44.30
N ALA A 12 -13.55 47.37 44.95
CA ALA A 12 -12.27 47.52 44.23
C ALA A 12 -11.09 46.74 44.84
N MET A 13 -11.30 45.91 45.88
CA MET A 13 -10.20 45.20 46.56
C MET A 13 -10.25 43.67 46.44
N ALA A 14 -11.21 43.12 45.68
CA ALA A 14 -11.34 41.66 45.47
C ALA A 14 -10.88 41.18 44.08
N VAL A 15 -10.68 42.08 43.12
CA VAL A 15 -10.16 41.74 41.77
C VAL A 15 -8.62 41.77 41.73
N LEU A 16 -7.96 42.40 42.71
CA LEU A 16 -6.50 42.45 42.79
C LEU A 16 -5.86 41.27 43.55
N LEU A 17 -6.63 40.46 44.28
CA LEU A 17 -6.10 39.28 44.98
C LEU A 17 -6.20 37.96 44.18
N GLY A 18 -7.05 37.91 43.16
CA GLY A 18 -7.22 36.75 42.27
C GLY A 18 -6.15 36.63 41.17
N LEU A 19 -5.37 37.69 40.93
CA LEU A 19 -4.29 37.72 39.93
C LEU A 19 -2.89 37.46 40.51
N LEU A 20 -2.76 37.25 41.83
CA LEU A 20 -1.48 37.03 42.51
C LEU A 20 -1.22 35.58 42.95
N LEU A 21 -2.16 34.66 42.71
CA LEU A 21 -2.02 33.23 43.11
C LEU A 21 -1.74 32.27 41.94
N ALA A 22 -1.43 32.80 40.75
CA ALA A 22 -0.95 32.00 39.62
C ALA A 22 0.60 31.88 39.54
N SER A 23 1.36 32.49 40.48
CA SER A 23 2.84 32.59 40.36
C SER A 23 3.67 31.63 41.22
N CYS A 24 3.06 30.66 41.91
CA CYS A 24 3.79 29.68 42.73
C CYS A 24 3.96 28.30 42.11
N ALA A 25 3.47 28.08 40.89
CA ALA A 25 3.76 26.85 40.17
C ALA A 25 5.19 26.90 39.63
N ARG A 26 5.98 25.87 39.94
CA ARG A 26 7.39 25.70 39.56
C ARG A 26 7.52 24.83 38.31
N LEU A 27 8.68 24.84 37.66
CA LEU A 27 8.97 23.88 36.59
C LEU A 27 8.98 22.44 37.15
N PRO A 28 8.53 21.45 36.36
CA PRO A 28 8.61 20.04 36.76
C PRO A 28 10.04 19.62 37.09
N ARG A 29 10.23 18.80 38.14
CA ARG A 29 11.57 18.30 38.52
C ARG A 29 12.23 17.47 37.42
N SER A 30 11.43 16.73 36.66
CA SER A 30 11.91 15.99 35.48
C SER A 30 12.53 16.93 34.46
N LEU A 31 11.84 18.02 34.13
CA LEU A 31 12.33 19.02 33.18
C LEU A 31 13.63 19.69 33.66
N LEU A 32 13.75 19.99 34.96
CA LEU A 32 15.00 20.50 35.52
C LEU A 32 16.16 19.48 35.44
N ALA A 33 15.86 18.20 35.67
CA ALA A 33 16.83 17.12 35.52
C ALA A 33 17.24 16.92 34.05
N ASP A 34 16.29 17.02 33.12
CA ASP A 34 16.55 16.95 31.68
C ASP A 34 17.46 18.11 31.23
N ILE A 35 17.17 19.34 31.66
CA ILE A 35 18.02 20.52 31.36
C ILE A 35 19.45 20.29 31.87
N SER A 36 19.63 19.77 33.08
CA SER A 36 20.97 19.46 33.61
C SER A 36 21.67 18.39 32.77
N THR A 37 20.95 17.33 32.42
CA THR A 37 21.50 16.19 31.66
C THR A 37 21.91 16.61 30.25
N GLU A 38 21.09 17.41 29.56
CA GLU A 38 21.42 17.90 28.23
C GLU A 38 22.58 18.89 28.23
N ASN A 39 22.72 19.71 29.28
CA ASN A 39 23.89 20.59 29.42
C ASN A 39 25.21 19.81 29.50
N ASP A 40 25.23 18.67 30.18
CA ASP A 40 26.42 17.81 30.24
C ASP A 40 26.68 17.15 28.88
N ARG A 41 25.63 16.63 28.22
CA ARG A 41 25.73 16.06 26.86
C ARG A 41 26.21 17.08 25.83
N LEU A 42 25.82 18.33 25.94
CA LEU A 42 26.28 19.41 25.06
C LEU A 42 27.78 19.64 25.22
N ARG A 43 28.29 19.66 26.44
CA ARG A 43 29.74 19.77 26.69
C ARG A 43 30.50 18.59 26.12
N ASP A 44 29.99 17.38 26.29
CA ASP A 44 30.60 16.17 25.72
C ASP A 44 30.64 16.24 24.18
N ALA A 45 29.56 16.70 23.55
CA ALA A 45 29.50 16.89 22.11
C ALA A 45 30.50 17.93 21.60
N GLN A 46 30.68 19.04 22.33
CA GLN A 46 31.70 20.04 22.02
C GLN A 46 33.13 19.48 22.13
N GLN A 47 33.40 18.69 23.18
CA GLN A 47 34.70 18.03 23.34
C GLN A 47 34.94 16.98 22.25
N GLN A 48 33.91 16.24 21.84
CA GLN A 48 33.99 15.28 20.73
C GLN A 48 34.32 15.99 19.42
N LEU A 49 33.58 17.06 19.07
CA LEU A 49 33.87 17.84 17.87
C LEU A 49 35.29 18.40 17.86
N GLN A 50 35.77 18.93 18.99
CA GLN A 50 37.14 19.45 19.09
C GLN A 50 38.19 18.35 18.91
N ARG A 51 37.96 17.16 19.48
CA ARG A 51 38.83 16.00 19.26
C ARG A 51 38.84 15.58 17.79
N SER A 52 37.68 15.52 17.16
CA SER A 52 37.53 15.21 15.74
C SER A 52 38.30 16.18 14.84
N GLN A 53 38.15 17.48 15.08
CA GLN A 53 38.89 18.53 14.35
C GLN A 53 40.41 18.38 14.49
N ASN A 54 40.88 18.11 15.71
CA ASN A 54 42.31 17.93 15.97
C ASN A 54 42.84 16.65 15.30
N GLN A 55 42.08 15.55 15.38
CA GLN A 55 42.41 14.27 14.77
C GLN A 55 42.49 14.40 13.25
N LEU A 56 41.48 15.01 12.62
CA LEU A 56 41.48 15.24 11.18
C LEU A 56 42.69 16.08 10.73
N GLN A 57 43.00 17.15 11.48
CA GLN A 57 44.15 18.00 11.16
C GLN A 57 45.47 17.24 11.30
N ASP A 58 45.59 16.38 12.32
CA ASP A 58 46.76 15.52 12.52
C ASP A 58 46.90 14.49 11.40
N ASP A 59 45.81 13.85 10.98
CA ASP A 59 45.78 12.88 9.88
C ASP A 59 46.18 13.54 8.55
N ILE A 60 45.66 14.74 8.24
CA ILE A 60 46.05 15.53 7.06
C ILE A 60 47.54 15.88 7.10
N THR A 61 48.07 16.20 8.28
CA THR A 61 49.48 16.59 8.45
C THR A 61 50.41 15.38 8.34
N LYS A 62 50.00 14.21 8.83
CA LYS A 62 50.78 12.96 8.79
C LYS A 62 50.81 12.31 7.41
N ALA A 63 49.74 12.47 6.62
CA ALA A 63 49.61 11.89 5.29
C ALA A 63 49.30 12.96 4.21
N PRO A 64 50.17 13.95 3.98
CA PRO A 64 49.86 15.07 3.09
C PRO A 64 49.69 14.65 1.62
N ASP A 65 50.36 13.58 1.19
CA ASP A 65 50.22 13.04 -0.17
C ASP A 65 48.85 12.36 -0.38
N LEU A 66 48.30 11.73 0.66
CA LEU A 66 46.98 11.07 0.64
C LEU A 66 45.86 12.07 0.40
N PHE A 67 46.01 13.31 0.86
CA PHE A 67 44.96 14.32 0.74
C PHE A 67 45.25 15.36 -0.34
N ARG A 68 46.41 15.27 -1.01
CA ARG A 68 46.82 16.23 -2.03
C ARG A 68 45.90 16.15 -3.25
N GLY A 69 45.35 17.30 -3.65
CA GLY A 69 44.51 17.43 -4.84
C GLY A 69 43.08 16.91 -4.66
N ALA A 70 42.72 16.42 -3.47
CA ALA A 70 41.36 16.02 -3.15
C ALA A 70 40.53 17.21 -2.62
N ALA A 71 39.25 17.26 -2.97
CA ALA A 71 38.31 18.23 -2.41
C ALA A 71 37.87 17.86 -0.97
N ALA A 72 37.90 16.56 -0.64
CA ALA A 72 37.37 16.02 0.60
C ALA A 72 37.87 16.71 1.89
N PRO A 73 39.17 17.02 2.09
CA PRO A 73 39.63 17.73 3.29
C PRO A 73 38.98 19.10 3.49
N ALA A 74 38.81 19.87 2.41
CA ALA A 74 38.19 21.18 2.46
C ALA A 74 36.69 21.07 2.79
N GLU A 75 36.01 20.07 2.21
CA GLU A 75 34.61 19.78 2.50
C GLU A 75 34.38 19.32 3.94
N TRP A 76 35.24 18.44 4.46
CA TRP A 76 35.19 18.00 5.86
C TRP A 76 35.40 19.15 6.83
N GLN A 77 36.37 20.04 6.57
CA GLN A 77 36.57 21.24 7.37
C GLN A 77 35.36 22.16 7.35
N ALA A 78 34.73 22.35 6.18
CA ALA A 78 33.52 23.16 6.06
C ALA A 78 32.36 22.54 6.87
N LYS A 79 32.14 21.23 6.79
CA LYS A 79 31.11 20.53 7.58
C LYS A 79 31.38 20.55 9.08
N LEU A 80 32.62 20.36 9.52
CA LEU A 80 32.99 20.50 10.95
C LEU A 80 32.81 21.93 11.46
N SER A 81 32.98 22.94 10.60
CA SER A 81 32.66 24.34 10.92
C SER A 81 31.15 24.55 11.08
N ASP A 82 30.35 23.95 10.20
CA ASP A 82 28.88 23.98 10.31
C ASP A 82 28.38 23.25 11.57
N ALA A 83 28.90 22.05 11.87
CA ALA A 83 28.64 21.34 13.13
C ALA A 83 28.99 22.21 14.36
N ARG A 84 30.09 22.97 14.31
CA ARG A 84 30.46 23.93 15.36
C ARG A 84 29.44 25.06 15.51
N GLN A 85 28.90 25.58 14.40
CA GLN A 85 27.85 26.60 14.42
C GLN A 85 26.54 26.06 15.04
N LYS A 86 26.17 24.82 14.72
CA LYS A 86 25.04 24.13 15.37
C LYS A 86 25.24 24.00 16.88
N LEU A 87 26.41 23.55 17.34
CA LEU A 87 26.71 23.47 18.78
C LEU A 87 26.79 24.83 19.47
N THR A 88 27.19 25.88 18.75
CA THR A 88 27.17 27.26 19.29
C THR A 88 25.73 27.76 19.46
N SER A 89 24.84 27.38 18.55
CA SER A 89 23.40 27.69 18.66
C SER A 89 22.77 26.90 19.82
N ALA A 90 23.07 25.61 19.93
CA ALA A 90 22.66 24.77 21.06
C ALA A 90 23.17 25.32 22.42
N GLN A 91 24.38 25.89 22.46
CA GLN A 91 24.92 26.57 23.65
C GLN A 91 24.11 27.81 24.04
N SER A 92 23.62 28.57 23.06
CA SER A 92 22.72 29.71 23.30
C SER A 92 21.38 29.25 23.89
N ASP A 93 20.80 28.18 23.35
CA ASP A 93 19.55 27.60 23.84
C ASP A 93 19.72 27.03 25.26
N SER A 94 20.82 26.33 25.52
CA SER A 94 21.25 25.85 26.84
C SER A 94 21.39 26.99 27.87
N ALA A 95 21.97 28.12 27.48
CA ALA A 95 22.07 29.29 28.35
C ALA A 95 20.70 29.87 28.70
N GLN A 96 19.78 29.95 27.72
CA GLN A 96 18.40 30.38 27.97
C GLN A 96 17.65 29.40 28.88
N LEU A 97 17.82 28.09 28.66
CA LEU A 97 17.27 27.05 29.53
C LEU A 97 17.77 27.18 30.97
N ALA A 98 19.05 27.51 31.17
CA ALA A 98 19.61 27.73 32.50
C ALA A 98 18.96 28.95 33.20
N GLU A 99 18.68 30.04 32.48
CA GLU A 99 17.95 31.17 33.05
C GLU A 99 16.49 30.82 33.40
N LEU A 100 15.80 30.08 32.53
CA LEU A 100 14.44 29.60 32.81
C LEU A 100 14.40 28.65 34.02
N ALA A 101 15.38 27.76 34.13
CA ALA A 101 15.53 26.84 35.26
C ALA A 101 15.77 27.58 36.58
N ARG A 102 16.58 28.66 36.57
CA ARG A 102 16.80 29.52 37.75
C ARG A 102 15.57 30.32 38.12
N ALA A 103 14.85 30.87 37.14
CA ALA A 103 13.61 31.60 37.36
C ALA A 103 12.50 30.69 37.91
N ASN A 104 12.51 29.41 37.51
CA ASN A 104 11.66 28.34 38.03
C ASN A 104 10.16 28.67 38.03
N ARG A 105 9.67 29.26 36.94
CA ARG A 105 8.27 29.65 36.77
C ARG A 105 7.53 28.64 35.90
N ALA A 106 6.31 28.26 36.26
CA ALA A 106 5.53 27.28 35.50
C ALA A 106 5.04 27.77 34.14
N ASP A 107 4.85 29.08 33.95
CA ASP A 107 4.50 29.67 32.66
C ASP A 107 5.59 29.49 31.60
N SER A 108 6.84 29.29 32.05
CA SER A 108 8.01 29.07 31.19
C SER A 108 8.14 27.63 30.70
N ARG A 109 7.24 26.72 31.09
CA ARG A 109 7.32 25.30 30.77
C ARG A 109 7.37 25.03 29.26
N LEU A 110 6.43 25.56 28.50
CA LEU A 110 6.36 25.33 27.04
C LEU A 110 7.59 25.87 26.33
N GLN A 111 8.10 27.02 26.77
CA GLN A 111 9.32 27.61 26.23
C GLN A 111 10.54 26.74 26.54
N ALA A 112 10.66 26.23 27.77
CA ALA A 112 11.73 25.34 28.16
C ALA A 112 11.68 23.99 27.40
N GLU A 113 10.50 23.39 27.25
CA GLU A 113 10.34 22.16 26.46
C GLU A 113 10.74 22.36 24.99
N ARG A 114 10.37 23.50 24.39
CA ARG A 114 10.76 23.86 23.02
C ARG A 114 12.27 24.05 22.88
N LEU A 115 12.88 24.86 23.74
CA LEU A 115 14.33 25.11 23.70
C LEU A 115 15.12 23.81 23.94
N LEU A 116 14.65 22.95 24.84
CA LEU A 116 15.28 21.65 25.10
C LEU A 116 15.22 20.73 23.86
N SER A 117 14.10 20.72 23.13
CA SER A 117 14.01 19.98 21.87
C SER A 117 14.96 20.54 20.81
N GLN A 118 15.00 21.87 20.65
CA GLN A 118 15.85 22.53 19.66
C GLN A 118 17.34 22.30 19.93
N GLU A 119 17.77 22.41 21.18
CA GLU A 119 19.13 22.08 21.62
C GLU A 119 19.49 20.64 21.24
N ARG A 120 18.61 19.68 21.56
CA ARG A 120 18.82 18.26 21.25
C ARG A 120 18.97 18.02 19.75
N ASP A 121 18.09 18.60 18.94
CA ASP A 121 18.11 18.42 17.49
C ASP A 121 19.42 18.96 16.88
N LEU A 122 19.84 20.16 17.30
CA LEU A 122 21.09 20.77 16.87
C LEU A 122 22.32 19.94 17.30
N ARG A 123 22.32 19.46 18.55
CA ARG A 123 23.41 18.64 19.10
C ARG A 123 23.53 17.31 18.37
N LEU A 124 22.42 16.61 18.15
CA LEU A 124 22.40 15.33 17.44
C LEU A 124 22.81 15.49 15.97
N ALA A 125 22.34 16.53 15.29
CA ALA A 125 22.77 16.83 13.92
C ALA A 125 24.29 17.08 13.83
N ALA A 126 24.85 17.85 14.76
CA ALA A 126 26.29 18.12 14.81
C ALA A 126 27.12 16.86 15.10
N LEU A 127 26.65 15.99 16.00
CA LEU A 127 27.30 14.71 16.29
C LEU A 127 27.28 13.79 15.09
N GLN A 128 26.12 13.65 14.43
CA GLN A 128 25.99 12.84 13.23
C GLN A 128 26.94 13.31 12.11
N GLU A 129 27.00 14.63 11.87
CA GLU A 129 27.96 15.19 10.89
C GLU A 129 29.41 14.87 11.27
N THR A 130 29.77 15.01 12.55
CA THR A 130 31.11 14.68 13.04
C THR A 130 31.45 13.21 12.81
N GLU A 131 30.55 12.30 13.17
CA GLU A 131 30.73 10.85 12.99
C GLU A 131 30.87 10.47 11.50
N THR A 132 30.08 11.10 10.61
CA THR A 132 30.20 10.83 9.16
C THR A 132 31.57 11.25 8.60
N ILE A 133 32.15 12.32 9.14
CA ILE A 133 33.47 12.82 8.71
C ILE A 133 34.58 11.93 9.26
N GLU A 134 34.48 11.50 10.52
CA GLU A 134 35.41 10.54 11.12
C GLU A 134 35.42 9.21 10.36
N ALA A 135 34.25 8.70 10.01
CA ALA A 135 34.13 7.50 9.20
C ALA A 135 34.73 7.68 7.80
N ALA A 136 34.47 8.82 7.14
CA ALA A 136 35.02 9.13 5.83
C ALA A 136 36.55 9.24 5.87
N ALA A 137 37.12 10.00 6.80
CA ALA A 137 38.56 10.11 6.96
C ALA A 137 39.22 8.76 7.31
N GLY A 138 38.54 7.96 8.16
CA GLY A 138 38.93 6.59 8.46
C GLY A 138 39.01 5.71 7.21
N LYS A 139 38.00 5.77 6.32
CA LYS A 139 37.99 5.04 5.04
C LYS A 139 39.18 5.41 4.16
N TRP A 140 39.52 6.70 4.07
CA TRP A 140 40.69 7.16 3.30
C TRP A 140 42.01 6.59 3.85
N LEU A 141 42.19 6.60 5.17
CA LEU A 141 43.36 6.04 5.81
C LEU A 141 43.43 4.51 5.66
N ASP A 142 42.30 3.83 5.68
CA ASP A 142 42.23 2.38 5.53
C ASP A 142 42.61 1.95 4.10
N VAL A 143 42.11 2.64 3.07
CA VAL A 143 42.52 2.44 1.67
C VAL A 143 44.04 2.55 1.52
N GLN A 144 44.68 3.51 2.20
CA GLN A 144 46.13 3.68 2.16
C GLN A 144 46.88 2.56 2.89
N ARG A 145 46.37 2.09 4.02
CA ARG A 145 47.03 1.08 4.87
C ARG A 145 46.88 -0.34 4.32
N HIS A 146 45.72 -0.63 3.71
CA HIS A 146 45.34 -1.97 3.26
C HIS A 146 44.84 -1.97 1.80
N PRO A 147 45.62 -1.45 0.83
CA PRO A 147 45.13 -1.27 -0.54
C PRO A 147 44.74 -2.58 -1.22
N SER A 148 45.46 -3.68 -0.95
CA SER A 148 45.15 -4.98 -1.55
C SER A 148 43.81 -5.55 -1.10
N ASP A 149 43.50 -5.42 0.20
CA ASP A 149 42.24 -5.90 0.75
C ASP A 149 41.07 -5.08 0.19
N TYR A 150 41.24 -3.76 0.12
CA TYR A 150 40.25 -2.85 -0.46
C TYR A 150 39.96 -3.14 -1.94
N ILE A 151 41.01 -3.38 -2.75
CA ILE A 151 40.84 -3.77 -4.16
C ILE A 151 40.16 -5.13 -4.29
N SER A 152 40.45 -6.09 -3.39
CA SER A 152 39.77 -7.39 -3.38
C SER A 152 38.28 -7.26 -3.09
N GLU A 153 37.90 -6.38 -2.17
CA GLU A 153 36.48 -6.10 -1.88
C GLU A 153 35.77 -5.46 -3.08
N LEU A 154 36.40 -4.46 -3.70
CA LEU A 154 35.91 -3.84 -4.93
C LEU A 154 35.67 -4.87 -6.06
N ASN A 155 36.63 -5.77 -6.28
CA ASN A 155 36.49 -6.85 -7.27
C ASN A 155 35.30 -7.76 -6.93
N SER A 156 35.11 -8.10 -5.65
CA SER A 156 33.99 -8.94 -5.22
C SER A 156 32.64 -8.28 -5.54
N LYS A 157 32.48 -7.00 -5.22
CA LYS A 157 31.25 -6.25 -5.48
C LYS A 157 30.95 -6.13 -6.98
N HIS A 158 31.98 -5.87 -7.80
CA HIS A 158 31.84 -5.86 -9.25
C HIS A 158 31.43 -7.23 -9.80
N ASP A 159 32.05 -8.31 -9.33
CA ASP A 159 31.71 -9.67 -9.73
C ASP A 159 30.30 -10.08 -9.28
N GLU A 160 29.82 -9.62 -8.12
CA GLU A 160 28.44 -9.82 -7.66
C GLU A 160 27.42 -9.22 -8.63
N ILE A 161 27.64 -7.99 -9.10
CA ILE A 161 26.80 -7.34 -10.11
C ILE A 161 26.78 -8.17 -11.40
N ARG A 162 27.95 -8.67 -11.85
CA ARG A 162 28.07 -9.46 -13.09
C ARG A 162 27.43 -10.84 -13.02
N LYS A 163 27.27 -11.41 -11.83
CA LYS A 163 26.66 -12.75 -11.65
C LYS A 163 25.14 -12.75 -11.77
N ILE A 164 24.50 -11.59 -11.80
CA ILE A 164 23.04 -11.48 -11.88
C ILE A 164 22.54 -11.94 -13.26
N ASP A 165 21.63 -12.92 -13.26
CA ASP A 165 21.06 -13.53 -14.47
C ASP A 165 20.01 -12.62 -15.13
N LEU A 166 20.49 -11.75 -16.00
CA LEU A 166 19.66 -10.86 -16.83
C LEU A 166 18.90 -11.61 -17.94
N ASP A 167 19.39 -12.76 -18.38
CA ASP A 167 18.76 -13.54 -19.44
C ASP A 167 17.42 -14.11 -18.97
N SER A 168 17.34 -14.53 -17.71
CA SER A 168 16.10 -14.98 -17.09
C SER A 168 15.05 -13.88 -16.99
N VAL A 169 15.43 -12.69 -16.52
CA VAL A 169 14.52 -11.53 -16.46
C VAL A 169 14.08 -11.11 -17.86
N SER A 170 15.02 -11.01 -18.80
CA SER A 170 14.74 -10.63 -20.19
C SER A 170 13.84 -11.64 -20.91
N ARG A 171 13.91 -12.94 -20.57
CA ARG A 171 12.97 -13.95 -21.07
C ARG A 171 11.57 -13.76 -20.49
N THR A 172 11.48 -13.49 -19.19
CA THR A 172 10.21 -13.25 -18.49
C THR A 172 9.50 -12.02 -19.06
N VAL A 173 10.24 -10.92 -19.25
CA VAL A 173 9.72 -9.69 -19.87
C VAL A 173 9.23 -9.95 -21.28
N ARG A 174 10.04 -10.58 -22.15
CA ARG A 174 9.62 -10.89 -23.53
C ARG A 174 8.36 -11.74 -23.62
N GLN A 175 8.21 -12.72 -22.72
CA GLN A 175 7.00 -13.52 -22.66
C GLN A 175 5.79 -12.66 -22.26
N ALA A 176 5.93 -11.83 -21.21
CA ALA A 176 4.88 -10.91 -20.78
C ALA A 176 4.49 -9.90 -21.87
N GLU A 177 5.45 -9.38 -22.65
CA GLU A 177 5.17 -8.50 -23.79
C GLU A 177 4.41 -9.18 -24.92
N GLN A 178 4.70 -10.46 -25.16
CA GLN A 178 4.01 -11.25 -26.17
C GLN A 178 2.56 -11.55 -25.76
N ASP A 179 2.37 -11.93 -24.49
CA ASP A 179 1.06 -12.28 -23.95
C ASP A 179 0.19 -11.03 -23.69
N TRP A 180 0.83 -9.91 -23.33
CA TRP A 180 0.17 -8.64 -23.01
C TRP A 180 0.73 -7.46 -23.84
N PRO A 181 0.41 -7.36 -25.14
CA PRO A 181 1.00 -6.34 -26.02
C PRO A 181 0.77 -4.89 -25.58
N ALA A 182 -0.31 -4.62 -24.85
CA ALA A 182 -0.60 -3.29 -24.31
C ALA A 182 0.43 -2.81 -23.28
N LYS A 183 1.19 -3.72 -22.65
CA LYS A 183 2.23 -3.42 -21.66
C LYS A 183 3.63 -3.36 -22.24
N LYS A 184 3.79 -3.61 -23.53
CA LYS A 184 5.10 -3.70 -24.17
C LYS A 184 5.98 -2.47 -23.92
N THR A 185 5.48 -1.27 -24.21
CA THR A 185 6.25 -0.04 -24.04
C THR A 185 6.73 0.18 -22.60
N ASP A 186 5.88 -0.15 -21.63
CA ASP A 186 6.22 0.01 -20.21
C ASP A 186 7.28 -1.00 -19.77
N LEU A 187 7.11 -2.27 -20.14
CA LEU A 187 8.05 -3.35 -19.83
C LEU A 187 9.41 -3.16 -20.52
N ASP A 188 9.42 -2.74 -21.80
CA ASP A 188 10.64 -2.40 -22.54
C ASP A 188 11.43 -1.28 -21.82
N SER A 189 10.74 -0.26 -21.30
CA SER A 189 11.37 0.84 -20.55
C SER A 189 11.98 0.35 -19.24
N ARG A 190 11.26 -0.48 -18.47
CA ARG A 190 11.75 -1.03 -17.20
C ARG A 190 12.94 -1.96 -17.40
N LEU A 191 12.87 -2.83 -18.42
CA LEU A 191 13.98 -3.71 -18.78
C LEU A 191 15.20 -2.90 -19.23
N SER A 192 14.99 -1.86 -20.04
CA SER A 192 16.09 -0.98 -20.46
C SER A 192 16.77 -0.33 -19.26
N ALA A 193 16.01 0.22 -18.30
CA ALA A 193 16.56 0.80 -17.08
C ALA A 193 17.33 -0.24 -16.24
N LEU A 194 16.87 -1.49 -16.18
CA LEU A 194 17.56 -2.57 -15.50
C LEU A 194 18.88 -2.93 -16.20
N LEU A 195 18.90 -2.97 -17.54
CA LEU A 195 20.08 -3.28 -18.33
C LEU A 195 21.15 -2.17 -18.32
N GLU A 196 20.79 -0.93 -17.97
CA GLU A 196 21.76 0.16 -17.83
C GLU A 196 22.61 0.09 -16.56
N ILE A 197 22.14 -0.59 -15.50
CA ILE A 197 22.88 -0.76 -14.24
C ILE A 197 24.24 -1.44 -14.47
N PRO A 198 24.31 -2.68 -15.00
CA PRO A 198 25.59 -3.35 -15.24
C PRO A 198 26.46 -2.63 -16.28
N LYS A 199 25.86 -1.93 -17.25
CA LYS A 199 26.62 -1.12 -18.22
C LYS A 199 27.31 0.07 -17.57
N SER A 200 26.59 0.76 -16.68
CA SER A 200 27.13 1.88 -15.90
C SER A 200 28.23 1.40 -14.97
N ALA A 201 27.99 0.32 -14.22
CA ALA A 201 28.99 -0.30 -13.35
C ALA A 201 30.24 -0.72 -14.13
N GLU A 202 30.12 -1.30 -15.32
CA GLU A 202 31.29 -1.67 -16.14
C GLU A 202 32.06 -0.44 -16.67
N GLY A 203 31.34 0.62 -17.03
CA GLY A 203 31.95 1.88 -17.45
C GLY A 203 32.75 2.54 -16.32
N GLN A 204 32.18 2.58 -15.12
CA GLN A 204 32.83 3.09 -13.92
C GLN A 204 34.04 2.21 -13.51
N TRP A 205 33.85 0.89 -13.54
CA TRP A 205 34.89 -0.11 -13.28
C TRP A 205 36.10 0.04 -14.22
N SER A 206 35.84 0.33 -15.49
CA SER A 206 36.89 0.58 -16.48
C SER A 206 37.60 1.92 -16.24
N ALA A 207 36.85 2.96 -15.89
CA ALA A 207 37.41 4.29 -15.61
C ALA A 207 38.34 4.30 -14.40
N THR A 208 38.13 3.40 -13.43
CA THR A 208 38.96 3.28 -12.21
C THR A 208 40.17 2.34 -12.36
N GLN A 209 40.40 1.78 -13.56
CA GLN A 209 41.48 0.82 -13.81
C GLN A 209 42.87 1.33 -13.37
N THR A 210 43.23 2.56 -13.72
CA THR A 210 44.54 3.15 -13.36
C THR A 210 44.67 3.26 -11.84
N ALA A 211 43.66 3.81 -11.16
CA ALA A 211 43.66 3.95 -9.71
C ALA A 211 43.81 2.60 -8.99
N ARG A 212 43.17 1.53 -9.49
CA ARG A 212 43.34 0.17 -8.94
C ARG A 212 44.75 -0.40 -9.16
N GLN A 213 45.38 -0.10 -10.30
CA GLN A 213 46.77 -0.49 -10.56
C GLN A 213 47.74 0.26 -9.65
N ASP A 214 47.52 1.56 -9.44
CA ASP A 214 48.37 2.38 -8.57
C ASP A 214 48.19 2.02 -7.08
N ALA A 215 46.99 1.63 -6.65
CA ALA A 215 46.73 0.98 -5.35
C ALA A 215 47.63 -0.24 -5.13
N SER A 216 47.69 -1.12 -6.14
CA SER A 216 48.48 -2.34 -6.07
C SER A 216 49.99 -2.09 -6.06
N SER A 217 50.44 -0.92 -6.51
CA SER A 217 51.85 -0.53 -6.54
C SER A 217 52.27 0.43 -5.42
N GLY A 218 51.35 0.76 -4.51
CA GLY A 218 51.59 1.67 -3.39
C GLY A 218 51.78 3.13 -3.79
N LYS A 219 51.23 3.54 -4.95
CA LYS A 219 51.41 4.89 -5.54
C LYS A 219 50.17 5.78 -5.48
N LEU A 220 49.19 5.43 -4.65
CA LEU A 220 47.93 6.16 -4.57
C LEU A 220 48.10 7.64 -4.23
N THR A 221 47.55 8.48 -5.08
CA THR A 221 47.32 9.89 -4.83
C THR A 221 45.94 10.11 -4.19
N GLY A 222 45.72 11.27 -3.56
CA GLY A 222 44.41 11.58 -2.99
C GLY A 222 43.27 11.61 -3.99
N GLY A 223 43.52 12.01 -5.24
CA GLY A 223 42.51 11.95 -6.30
C GLY A 223 42.11 10.52 -6.65
N GLU A 224 43.07 9.59 -6.65
CA GLU A 224 42.79 8.16 -6.91
C GLU A 224 42.07 7.50 -5.74
N VAL A 225 42.43 7.85 -4.49
CA VAL A 225 41.69 7.38 -3.30
C VAL A 225 40.25 7.86 -3.33
N ALA A 226 40.00 9.14 -3.64
CA ALA A 226 38.64 9.65 -3.83
C ALA A 226 37.87 8.86 -4.90
N THR A 227 38.53 8.59 -6.03
CA THR A 227 37.94 7.85 -7.15
C THR A 227 37.58 6.42 -6.76
N LEU A 228 38.46 5.72 -6.04
CA LEU A 228 38.22 4.35 -5.56
C LEU A 228 37.15 4.28 -4.47
N ILE A 229 37.02 5.30 -3.63
CA ILE A 229 35.96 5.39 -2.63
C ILE A 229 34.60 5.63 -3.28
N GLN A 230 34.54 6.52 -4.27
CA GLN A 230 33.31 6.75 -5.04
C GLN A 230 32.87 5.49 -5.78
N GLU A 231 33.81 4.78 -6.42
CA GLU A 231 33.55 3.49 -7.08
C GLU A 231 33.00 2.46 -6.09
N ASP A 232 33.58 2.36 -4.90
CA ASP A 232 33.14 1.43 -3.87
C ASP A 232 31.71 1.73 -3.40
N ASP A 233 31.37 3.00 -3.20
CA ASP A 233 30.03 3.43 -2.81
C ASP A 233 29.01 3.13 -3.93
N ASP A 234 29.39 3.36 -5.19
CA ASP A 234 28.56 3.09 -6.36
C ASP A 234 28.33 1.59 -6.58
N LEU A 235 29.38 0.77 -6.54
CA LEU A 235 29.28 -0.68 -6.65
C LEU A 235 28.49 -1.29 -5.48
N SER A 236 28.67 -0.78 -4.25
CA SER A 236 27.92 -1.26 -3.08
C SER A 236 26.42 -0.98 -3.23
N ARG A 237 26.07 0.23 -3.70
CA ARG A 237 24.68 0.60 -3.99
C ARG A 237 24.09 -0.27 -5.10
N ASP A 238 24.83 -0.49 -6.19
CA ASP A 238 24.35 -1.26 -7.32
C ASP A 238 24.22 -2.76 -6.98
N ALA A 239 25.21 -3.36 -6.29
CA ALA A 239 25.15 -4.74 -5.82
C ALA A 239 23.94 -5.00 -4.89
N THR A 240 23.56 -4.00 -4.08
CA THR A 240 22.39 -4.09 -3.21
C THR A 240 21.08 -3.89 -3.98
N THR A 241 21.00 -2.87 -4.83
CA THR A 241 19.73 -2.47 -5.46
C THR A 241 19.37 -3.28 -6.70
N PHE A 242 20.36 -3.79 -7.43
CA PHE A 242 20.16 -4.47 -8.71
C PHE A 242 19.38 -5.79 -8.58
N PRO A 243 19.69 -6.70 -7.63
CA PRO A 243 18.86 -7.90 -7.42
C PRO A 243 17.40 -7.57 -7.12
N HIS A 244 17.16 -6.56 -6.27
CA HIS A 244 15.81 -6.13 -5.92
C HIS A 244 15.03 -5.61 -7.13
N LYS A 245 15.65 -4.79 -7.98
CA LYS A 245 15.01 -4.31 -9.22
C LYS A 245 14.73 -5.44 -10.21
N ALA A 246 15.62 -6.43 -10.29
CA ALA A 246 15.41 -7.62 -11.12
C ALA A 246 14.23 -8.48 -10.61
N ASP A 247 14.12 -8.65 -9.29
CA ASP A 247 13.01 -9.35 -8.64
C ASP A 247 11.68 -8.60 -8.78
N GLU A 248 11.71 -7.29 -8.58
CA GLU A 248 10.55 -6.40 -8.76
C GLU A 248 10.01 -6.51 -10.18
N LEU A 249 10.85 -6.35 -11.21
CA LEU A 249 10.41 -6.46 -12.60
C LEU A 249 9.84 -7.86 -12.93
N ARG A 250 10.43 -8.93 -12.36
CA ARG A 250 9.86 -10.29 -12.50
C ARG A 250 8.49 -10.40 -11.82
N GLY A 251 8.34 -9.83 -10.63
CA GLY A 251 7.08 -9.78 -9.89
C GLY A 251 6.00 -9.03 -10.66
N GLU A 252 6.33 -7.86 -11.21
CA GLU A 252 5.43 -7.04 -12.03
C GLU A 252 5.01 -7.76 -13.32
N CYS A 253 5.93 -8.46 -13.99
CA CYS A 253 5.56 -9.34 -15.10
C CYS A 253 4.58 -10.43 -14.65
N GLY A 254 4.81 -11.02 -13.47
CA GLY A 254 3.93 -12.03 -12.88
C GLY A 254 2.52 -11.50 -12.59
N GLN A 255 2.41 -10.26 -12.09
CA GLN A 255 1.11 -9.62 -11.80
C GLN A 255 0.19 -9.59 -13.02
N LEU A 256 0.74 -9.45 -14.23
CA LEU A 256 -0.04 -9.41 -15.47
C LEU A 256 -0.82 -10.71 -15.73
N TYR A 257 -0.38 -11.84 -15.16
CA TYR A 257 -1.06 -13.13 -15.31
C TYR A 257 -2.13 -13.37 -14.25
N ASP A 258 -2.28 -12.47 -13.28
CA ASP A 258 -3.26 -12.60 -12.21
C ASP A 258 -4.37 -11.56 -12.38
N ALA A 259 -5.61 -12.02 -12.51
CA ALA A 259 -6.78 -11.21 -12.20
C ALA A 259 -7.20 -11.48 -10.75
N TRP A 260 -7.70 -10.48 -10.03
CA TRP A 260 -8.16 -10.67 -8.67
C TRP A 260 -9.28 -9.71 -8.24
N ASP A 261 -10.08 -10.16 -7.27
CA ASP A 261 -11.06 -9.37 -6.53
C ASP A 261 -10.77 -9.44 -5.05
N LYS A 262 -10.68 -8.27 -4.42
CA LYS A 262 -10.61 -8.12 -2.97
C LYS A 262 -12.03 -7.87 -2.44
N ILE A 263 -12.65 -8.90 -1.89
CA ILE A 263 -14.02 -8.85 -1.35
C ILE A 263 -13.94 -8.55 0.15
N LEU A 264 -14.71 -7.56 0.61
CA LEU A 264 -14.86 -7.29 2.04
C LEU A 264 -15.85 -8.29 2.65
N VAL A 265 -15.35 -9.10 3.59
CA VAL A 265 -16.10 -10.21 4.21
C VAL A 265 -16.55 -9.88 5.63
N ASP A 266 -15.78 -9.07 6.35
CA ASP A 266 -16.10 -8.64 7.71
C ASP A 266 -15.31 -7.39 8.09
N LEU A 267 -15.77 -6.71 9.13
CA LEU A 267 -15.10 -5.58 9.76
C LEU A 267 -15.10 -5.80 11.28
N ASP A 268 -14.05 -5.38 11.95
CA ASP A 268 -13.95 -5.47 13.40
C ASP A 268 -13.28 -4.23 13.97
N GLU A 269 -13.93 -3.66 14.98
CA GLU A 269 -13.38 -2.61 15.81
C GLU A 269 -13.20 -3.16 17.22
N SER A 270 -11.96 -3.17 17.70
CA SER A 270 -11.64 -3.67 19.04
C SER A 270 -10.76 -2.68 19.79
N GLN A 271 -10.80 -2.73 21.12
CA GLN A 271 -9.83 -2.04 21.95
C GLN A 271 -8.72 -3.03 22.35
N ASN A 272 -7.47 -2.67 22.10
CA ASN A 272 -6.30 -3.39 22.57
C ASN A 272 -5.39 -2.41 23.31
N ASP A 273 -5.04 -2.71 24.57
CA ASP A 273 -4.19 -1.86 25.41
C ASP A 273 -4.57 -0.37 25.48
N GLY A 274 -5.88 -0.07 25.45
CA GLY A 274 -6.41 1.30 25.48
C GLY A 274 -6.42 2.04 24.13
N HIS A 275 -5.97 1.39 23.05
CA HIS A 275 -6.01 1.90 21.69
C HIS A 275 -7.09 1.19 20.85
N ARG A 276 -7.79 1.93 19.98
CA ARG A 276 -8.72 1.34 19.01
C ARG A 276 -7.92 0.71 17.88
N VAL A 277 -8.22 -0.55 17.58
CA VAL A 277 -7.66 -1.32 16.47
C VAL A 277 -8.79 -1.64 15.51
N PHE A 278 -8.59 -1.27 14.24
CA PHE A 278 -9.53 -1.47 13.15
C PHE A 278 -9.02 -2.57 12.24
N ARG A 279 -9.88 -3.53 11.91
CA ARG A 279 -9.52 -4.69 11.10
C ARG A 279 -10.54 -4.92 10.01
N GLU A 280 -10.03 -5.26 8.83
CA GLU A 280 -10.80 -5.73 7.69
C GLU A 280 -10.56 -7.22 7.49
N LYS A 281 -11.63 -8.01 7.37
CA LYS A 281 -11.52 -9.37 6.85
C LYS A 281 -11.77 -9.34 5.35
N THR A 282 -10.77 -9.72 4.57
CA THR A 282 -10.84 -9.66 3.12
C THR A 282 -10.64 -11.03 2.52
N LYS A 283 -11.47 -11.37 1.53
CA LYS A 283 -11.28 -12.52 0.64
C LYS A 283 -10.67 -12.02 -0.66
N ILE A 284 -9.49 -12.52 -1.01
CA ILE A 284 -8.91 -12.29 -2.32
C ILE A 284 -9.23 -13.50 -3.18
N VAL A 285 -10.09 -13.34 -4.19
CA VAL A 285 -10.33 -14.37 -5.21
C VAL A 285 -9.39 -14.07 -6.36
N ARG A 286 -8.51 -15.01 -6.70
CA ARG A 286 -7.48 -14.84 -7.75
C ARG A 286 -7.67 -15.84 -8.87
N THR A 287 -7.60 -15.36 -10.11
CA THR A 287 -7.57 -16.17 -11.32
C THR A 287 -6.22 -15.99 -12.00
N HIS A 288 -5.39 -17.03 -11.97
CA HIS A 288 -4.08 -17.07 -12.60
C HIS A 288 -4.17 -17.66 -14.01
N PHE A 289 -3.61 -16.97 -15.00
CA PHE A 289 -3.53 -17.44 -16.38
C PHE A 289 -2.27 -18.31 -16.57
N VAL A 290 -2.49 -19.62 -16.69
CA VAL A 290 -1.42 -20.61 -16.95
C VAL A 290 -1.00 -20.58 -18.43
N ASP A 291 -1.94 -20.24 -19.32
CA ASP A 291 -1.69 -20.04 -20.74
C ASP A 291 -2.70 -19.01 -21.27
N VAL A 292 -2.18 -17.85 -21.68
CA VAL A 292 -2.97 -16.71 -22.16
C VAL A 292 -3.59 -17.01 -23.53
N ALA A 293 -2.87 -17.71 -24.42
CA ALA A 293 -3.33 -18.02 -25.77
C ALA A 293 -4.48 -19.04 -25.76
N SER A 294 -4.40 -20.07 -24.91
CA SER A 294 -5.48 -21.05 -24.74
C SER A 294 -6.53 -20.66 -23.69
N LYS A 295 -6.36 -19.50 -23.03
CA LYS A 295 -7.22 -19.00 -21.95
C LYS A 295 -7.37 -19.98 -20.79
N LYS A 296 -6.32 -20.74 -20.50
CA LYS A 296 -6.31 -21.72 -19.42
C LYS A 296 -6.00 -21.03 -18.10
N THR A 297 -6.90 -21.18 -17.13
CA THR A 297 -6.81 -20.48 -15.85
C THR A 297 -6.87 -21.44 -14.66
N GLN A 298 -6.39 -20.96 -13.51
CA GLN A 298 -6.56 -21.58 -12.21
C GLN A 298 -7.13 -20.55 -11.24
N THR A 299 -8.24 -20.88 -10.59
CA THR A 299 -8.87 -20.00 -9.61
C THR A 299 -8.59 -20.49 -8.20
N SER A 300 -8.25 -19.56 -7.32
CA SER A 300 -8.02 -19.79 -5.89
C SER A 300 -8.64 -18.65 -5.06
N SER A 301 -8.75 -18.84 -3.75
CA SER A 301 -9.11 -17.76 -2.83
C SER A 301 -8.36 -17.88 -1.52
N ASP A 302 -8.01 -16.74 -0.94
CA ASP A 302 -7.46 -16.63 0.40
C ASP A 302 -8.30 -15.65 1.24
N GLU A 303 -8.51 -15.97 2.52
CA GLU A 303 -9.24 -15.12 3.47
C GLU A 303 -8.37 -14.79 4.66
N GLN A 304 -8.21 -13.50 4.96
CA GLN A 304 -7.41 -13.06 6.09
C GLN A 304 -7.95 -11.77 6.73
N TRP A 305 -7.62 -11.59 8.01
CA TRP A 305 -7.79 -10.35 8.73
C TRP A 305 -6.54 -9.48 8.56
N VAL A 306 -6.75 -8.20 8.26
CA VAL A 306 -5.68 -7.22 8.07
C VAL A 306 -5.97 -6.01 8.96
N ASP A 307 -4.96 -5.56 9.71
CA ASP A 307 -5.04 -4.32 10.48
C ASP A 307 -4.96 -3.13 9.52
N VAL A 308 -5.89 -2.17 9.68
CA VAL A 308 -6.01 -1.02 8.80
C VAL A 308 -6.09 0.28 9.59
N SER A 309 -5.82 1.39 8.90
CA SER A 309 -6.03 2.72 9.48
C SER A 309 -7.52 3.01 9.67
N GLU A 310 -7.86 3.83 10.67
CA GLU A 310 -9.25 4.28 10.92
C GLU A 310 -9.92 4.88 9.66
N PRO A 311 -9.26 5.75 8.85
CA PRO A 311 -9.87 6.25 7.62
C PRO A 311 -10.15 5.17 6.58
N ALA A 312 -9.25 4.18 6.43
CA ALA A 312 -9.45 3.08 5.48
C ALA A 312 -10.66 2.22 5.89
N TYR A 313 -10.75 1.88 7.18
CA TYR A 313 -11.88 1.16 7.74
C TYR A 313 -13.21 1.86 7.46
N HIS A 314 -13.31 3.16 7.79
CA HIS A 314 -14.53 3.93 7.57
C HIS A 314 -14.89 4.11 6.10
N SER A 315 -13.91 4.07 5.19
CA SER A 315 -14.16 4.21 3.76
C SER A 315 -14.94 3.04 3.15
N VAL A 316 -14.87 1.85 3.78
CA VAL A 316 -15.50 0.61 3.28
C VAL A 316 -16.64 0.10 4.15
N GLU A 317 -17.06 0.86 5.18
CA GLU A 317 -18.12 0.45 6.12
C GLU A 317 -19.46 0.13 5.46
N ASN A 318 -19.73 0.73 4.30
CA ASN A 318 -20.95 0.50 3.53
C ASN A 318 -20.82 -0.65 2.50
N ASP A 319 -19.63 -1.24 2.37
CA ASP A 319 -19.26 -2.13 1.28
C ASP A 319 -19.13 -3.60 1.71
N LEU A 320 -19.70 -3.99 2.85
CA LEU A 320 -19.65 -5.39 3.28
C LEU A 320 -20.32 -6.30 2.23
N GLY A 321 -19.57 -7.32 1.80
CA GLY A 321 -19.96 -8.25 0.74
C GLY A 321 -19.64 -7.78 -0.68
N MET A 322 -19.06 -6.59 -0.86
CA MET A 322 -18.65 -6.02 -2.14
C MET A 322 -17.19 -6.36 -2.46
N ALA A 323 -16.83 -6.33 -3.74
CA ALA A 323 -15.44 -6.20 -4.17
C ALA A 323 -15.02 -4.74 -3.97
N ILE A 324 -14.14 -4.49 -2.99
CA ILE A 324 -13.61 -3.15 -2.68
C ILE A 324 -12.41 -2.77 -3.55
N ALA A 325 -11.81 -3.77 -4.21
CA ALA A 325 -10.87 -3.56 -5.28
C ALA A 325 -10.92 -4.73 -6.28
N HIS A 326 -10.72 -4.42 -7.54
CA HIS A 326 -10.70 -5.36 -8.64
C HIS A 326 -9.52 -5.05 -9.57
N LYS A 327 -8.88 -6.10 -10.08
CA LYS A 327 -7.85 -5.99 -11.10
C LYS A 327 -8.04 -7.05 -12.17
N ASP A 328 -8.13 -6.59 -13.41
CA ASP A 328 -8.10 -7.45 -14.59
C ASP A 328 -6.68 -8.00 -14.86
N ALA A 329 -6.60 -9.15 -15.52
CA ALA A 329 -5.34 -9.65 -16.05
C ALA A 329 -4.81 -8.71 -17.15
N GLY A 330 -3.49 -8.64 -17.28
CA GLY A 330 -2.80 -7.68 -18.14
C GLY A 330 -2.66 -6.28 -17.53
N LEU A 331 -3.03 -6.09 -16.26
CA LEU A 331 -2.80 -4.87 -15.49
C LEU A 331 -1.86 -5.12 -14.30
N PHE A 332 -1.11 -4.09 -13.93
CA PHE A 332 -0.34 -4.08 -12.69
C PHE A 332 -1.25 -3.84 -11.49
N ASP A 333 -0.82 -4.24 -10.30
CA ASP A 333 -1.60 -4.04 -9.08
C ASP A 333 -1.83 -2.55 -8.77
N SER A 334 -0.92 -1.67 -9.22
CA SER A 334 -1.09 -0.21 -9.14
C SER A 334 -2.19 0.35 -10.04
N GLU A 335 -2.69 -0.44 -10.99
CA GLU A 335 -3.76 -0.07 -11.92
C GLU A 335 -5.12 -0.68 -11.52
N ALA A 336 -5.20 -1.32 -10.35
CA ALA A 336 -6.44 -1.89 -9.84
C ALA A 336 -7.52 -0.81 -9.65
N GLN A 337 -8.75 -1.16 -10.01
CA GLN A 337 -9.93 -0.35 -9.72
C GLN A 337 -10.29 -0.49 -8.24
N THR A 338 -10.39 0.63 -7.53
CA THR A 338 -10.67 0.68 -6.08
C THR A 338 -12.06 1.24 -5.77
N THR A 339 -12.91 1.41 -6.78
CA THR A 339 -14.33 1.76 -6.57
C THR A 339 -15.09 0.50 -6.20
N PRO A 340 -15.75 0.45 -5.02
CA PRO A 340 -16.48 -0.74 -4.61
C PRO A 340 -17.61 -1.11 -5.57
N GLU A 341 -17.73 -2.40 -5.86
CA GLU A 341 -18.75 -2.96 -6.76
C GLU A 341 -19.24 -4.32 -6.29
N PRO A 342 -20.44 -4.75 -6.72
CA PRO A 342 -20.91 -6.09 -6.37
C PRO A 342 -19.97 -7.15 -6.94
N ALA A 343 -19.50 -8.06 -6.09
CA ALA A 343 -18.50 -9.04 -6.45
C ALA A 343 -18.89 -9.80 -7.74
N GLY A 344 -18.00 -9.88 -8.73
CA GLY A 344 -18.26 -10.62 -9.96
C GLY A 344 -18.91 -9.83 -11.10
N PHE A 345 -19.31 -8.57 -10.88
CA PHE A 345 -19.86 -7.73 -11.95
C PHE A 345 -18.80 -7.32 -12.99
N ALA A 346 -17.54 -7.11 -12.60
CA ALA A 346 -16.41 -6.90 -13.51
C ALA A 346 -16.28 -7.99 -14.60
N TYR A 347 -16.69 -9.22 -14.31
CA TYR A 347 -16.55 -10.37 -15.22
C TYR A 347 -17.68 -10.46 -16.26
N ILE A 348 -18.65 -9.55 -16.24
CA ILE A 348 -19.84 -9.63 -17.09
C ILE A 348 -19.63 -8.79 -18.35
N ALA A 349 -19.87 -9.40 -19.51
CA ALA A 349 -19.80 -8.68 -20.78
C ALA A 349 -20.97 -7.69 -20.92
N PRO A 350 -20.77 -6.52 -21.56
CA PRO A 350 -21.89 -5.69 -21.99
C PRO A 350 -22.93 -6.49 -22.80
N PRO A 351 -24.25 -6.26 -22.61
CA PRO A 351 -25.29 -6.95 -23.37
C PRO A 351 -25.14 -6.83 -24.89
N SER A 352 -24.59 -5.71 -25.37
CA SER A 352 -24.28 -5.49 -26.79
C SER A 352 -23.19 -6.41 -27.32
N GLN A 353 -22.28 -6.88 -26.47
CA GLN A 353 -21.25 -7.86 -26.81
C GLN A 353 -21.76 -9.30 -26.71
N GLY A 354 -22.78 -9.54 -25.87
CA GLY A 354 -23.47 -10.82 -25.73
C GLY A 354 -22.70 -11.89 -24.95
N SER A 355 -21.37 -11.95 -25.06
CA SER A 355 -20.52 -12.92 -24.35
C SER A 355 -19.09 -12.43 -24.17
N ASN A 356 -18.38 -13.00 -23.20
CA ASN A 356 -16.93 -12.87 -23.05
C ASN A 356 -16.34 -14.23 -22.64
N GLN A 357 -15.09 -14.21 -22.18
CA GLN A 357 -14.40 -15.43 -21.75
C GLN A 357 -14.97 -16.07 -20.49
N TYR A 358 -15.79 -15.38 -19.71
CA TYR A 358 -16.35 -15.87 -18.45
C TYR A 358 -17.78 -16.40 -18.58
N GLY A 359 -18.53 -15.95 -19.60
CA GLY A 359 -19.94 -16.25 -19.72
C GLY A 359 -20.64 -15.62 -20.93
N TYR A 360 -21.96 -15.74 -20.94
CA TYR A 360 -22.82 -15.20 -22.00
C TYR A 360 -24.21 -14.84 -21.46
N TRP A 361 -24.87 -13.91 -22.15
CA TRP A 361 -26.27 -13.56 -21.90
C TRP A 361 -27.21 -14.62 -22.46
N THR A 362 -28.06 -15.17 -21.60
CA THR A 362 -29.11 -16.14 -21.97
C THR A 362 -30.47 -15.45 -21.90
N HIS A 363 -31.36 -15.75 -22.85
CA HIS A 363 -32.72 -15.23 -22.87
C HIS A 363 -33.73 -16.32 -22.49
N SER A 364 -34.51 -16.10 -21.43
CA SER A 364 -35.61 -17.00 -21.03
C SER A 364 -36.72 -16.21 -20.36
N GLY A 365 -37.99 -16.57 -20.63
CA GLY A 365 -39.14 -15.99 -19.92
C GLY A 365 -39.35 -14.48 -20.13
N GLY A 366 -38.81 -13.90 -21.20
CA GLY A 366 -38.93 -12.46 -21.49
C GLY A 366 -37.83 -11.60 -20.86
N GLU A 367 -36.89 -12.19 -20.12
CA GLU A 367 -35.75 -11.50 -19.52
C GLU A 367 -34.42 -12.10 -19.97
N SER A 368 -33.37 -11.29 -19.97
CA SER A 368 -32.00 -11.73 -20.26
C SER A 368 -31.17 -11.72 -18.98
N PHE A 369 -30.47 -12.82 -18.71
CA PHE A 369 -29.61 -12.99 -17.54
C PHE A 369 -28.24 -13.55 -17.91
N TRP A 370 -27.25 -13.26 -17.08
CA TRP A 370 -25.88 -13.71 -17.27
C TRP A 370 -25.67 -15.15 -16.80
N THR A 371 -25.03 -15.95 -17.65
CA THR A 371 -24.65 -17.35 -17.37
C THR A 371 -23.14 -17.50 -17.46
N PHE A 372 -22.51 -17.88 -16.35
CA PHE A 372 -21.08 -18.24 -16.33
C PHE A 372 -20.83 -19.57 -17.07
N LEU A 373 -19.72 -19.65 -17.79
CA LEU A 373 -19.27 -20.91 -18.40
C LEU A 373 -18.89 -21.94 -17.32
N PRO A 374 -19.02 -23.26 -17.60
CA PRO A 374 -18.77 -24.32 -16.63
C PRO A 374 -17.41 -24.23 -15.92
N GLU A 375 -16.35 -23.86 -16.66
CA GLU A 375 -14.99 -23.71 -16.14
C GLU A 375 -14.84 -22.58 -15.10
N TYR A 376 -15.74 -21.59 -15.07
CA TYR A 376 -15.74 -20.48 -14.10
C TYR A 376 -16.78 -20.65 -13.00
N LEU A 377 -17.38 -21.84 -12.85
CA LEU A 377 -18.31 -22.09 -11.75
C LEU A 377 -17.65 -22.01 -10.39
N LEU A 378 -16.36 -22.37 -10.27
CA LEU A 378 -15.59 -22.19 -9.04
C LEU A 378 -15.40 -20.70 -8.72
N LEU A 379 -15.03 -19.87 -9.71
CA LEU A 379 -14.92 -18.42 -9.55
C LEU A 379 -16.25 -17.83 -9.06
N ARG A 380 -17.36 -18.20 -9.71
CA ARG A 380 -18.70 -17.80 -9.28
C ARG A 380 -19.01 -18.23 -7.85
N GLU A 381 -18.72 -19.48 -7.50
CA GLU A 381 -18.94 -20.02 -6.16
C GLU A 381 -18.12 -19.27 -5.09
N LEU A 382 -16.87 -18.93 -5.38
CA LEU A 382 -16.02 -18.18 -4.44
C LEU A 382 -16.54 -16.75 -4.21
N MET A 383 -17.07 -16.11 -5.26
CA MET A 383 -17.63 -14.75 -5.17
C MET A 383 -19.03 -14.71 -4.57
N TRP A 384 -19.91 -15.67 -4.89
CA TRP A 384 -21.34 -15.63 -4.61
C TRP A 384 -21.84 -16.73 -3.66
N GLY A 385 -21.11 -17.83 -3.54
CA GLY A 385 -21.52 -19.02 -2.81
C GLY A 385 -22.75 -19.70 -3.42
N HIS A 386 -23.37 -20.57 -2.62
CA HIS A 386 -24.59 -21.30 -2.98
C HIS A 386 -25.82 -20.39 -3.20
N ASP A 387 -25.75 -19.14 -2.74
CA ASP A 387 -26.84 -18.16 -2.85
C ASP A 387 -26.82 -17.36 -4.18
N TYR A 388 -25.99 -17.78 -5.15
CA TYR A 388 -25.94 -17.13 -6.47
C TYR A 388 -27.32 -17.10 -7.12
N ARG A 389 -27.76 -15.89 -7.51
CA ARG A 389 -28.91 -15.66 -8.36
C ARG A 389 -28.43 -15.08 -9.69
N PRO A 390 -28.95 -15.55 -10.84
CA PRO A 390 -28.58 -14.99 -12.13
C PRO A 390 -28.78 -13.47 -12.17
N ILE A 391 -27.76 -12.77 -12.64
CA ILE A 391 -27.77 -11.31 -12.76
C ILE A 391 -28.55 -10.96 -14.02
N VAL A 392 -29.60 -10.17 -13.86
CA VAL A 392 -30.47 -9.76 -14.96
C VAL A 392 -29.94 -8.50 -15.65
N VAL A 393 -30.31 -8.32 -16.93
CA VAL A 393 -29.80 -7.21 -17.75
C VAL A 393 -30.10 -5.83 -17.15
N GLY A 394 -31.27 -5.65 -16.52
CA GLY A 394 -31.64 -4.39 -15.88
C GLY A 394 -30.74 -4.02 -14.71
N GLU A 395 -30.27 -5.03 -13.97
CA GLU A 395 -29.37 -4.88 -12.84
C GLU A 395 -27.95 -4.52 -13.30
N TYR A 396 -27.44 -5.23 -14.31
CA TYR A 396 -26.15 -4.91 -14.92
C TYR A 396 -26.12 -3.50 -15.52
N ASN A 397 -27.20 -3.06 -16.15
CA ASN A 397 -27.30 -1.69 -16.69
C ASN A 397 -27.29 -0.62 -15.59
N GLY A 398 -27.88 -0.92 -14.43
CA GLY A 398 -27.78 -0.08 -13.23
C GLY A 398 -26.34 0.07 -12.76
N TYR A 399 -25.64 -1.06 -12.61
CA TYR A 399 -24.21 -1.10 -12.31
C TYR A 399 -23.37 -0.26 -13.28
N ARG A 400 -23.47 -0.51 -14.59
CA ARG A 400 -22.71 0.24 -15.61
C ARG A 400 -23.00 1.74 -15.59
N THR A 401 -24.18 2.15 -15.14
CA THR A 401 -24.52 3.57 -15.00
C THR A 401 -23.82 4.18 -13.80
N ALA A 402 -23.81 3.50 -12.65
CA ALA A 402 -23.10 3.95 -11.45
C ALA A 402 -21.58 4.02 -11.68
N GLU A 403 -21.00 2.98 -12.30
CA GLU A 403 -19.58 2.91 -12.64
C GLU A 403 -19.14 4.09 -13.53
N ARG A 404 -19.90 4.41 -14.60
CA ARG A 404 -19.64 5.60 -15.44
C ARG A 404 -19.73 6.93 -14.70
N MET A 405 -20.48 6.97 -13.60
CA MET A 405 -20.59 8.14 -12.73
C MET A 405 -19.53 8.15 -11.61
N GLY A 406 -18.65 7.14 -11.56
CA GLY A 406 -17.65 6.97 -10.50
C GLY A 406 -18.27 6.70 -9.13
N ARG A 407 -19.36 5.92 -9.08
CA ARG A 407 -20.09 5.61 -7.85
C ARG A 407 -20.25 4.10 -7.67
N SER A 408 -20.20 3.64 -6.43
CA SER A 408 -20.51 2.27 -6.06
C SER A 408 -21.99 1.95 -6.37
N TYR A 409 -22.25 0.75 -6.90
CA TYR A 409 -23.60 0.28 -7.19
C TYR A 409 -24.11 -0.66 -6.10
N TYR A 410 -25.10 -0.22 -5.32
CA TYR A 410 -25.69 -1.03 -4.26
C TYR A 410 -26.96 -1.78 -4.69
N GLY A 411 -27.34 -1.73 -5.96
CA GLY A 411 -28.64 -2.24 -6.46
C GLY A 411 -29.60 -1.12 -6.84
N GLN A 412 -30.76 -1.45 -7.43
CA GLN A 412 -31.79 -0.46 -7.71
C GLN A 412 -32.48 -0.03 -6.40
N GLU A 413 -32.18 1.18 -5.96
CA GLU A 413 -32.89 1.84 -4.87
C GLU A 413 -34.19 2.43 -5.41
N THR A 414 -35.32 1.92 -4.95
CA THR A 414 -36.60 2.63 -5.05
C THR A 414 -36.97 3.09 -3.63
N PRO A 415 -37.83 4.11 -3.47
CA PRO A 415 -38.34 4.49 -2.14
C PRO A 415 -38.97 3.33 -1.35
N THR A 416 -39.28 2.22 -2.03
CA THR A 416 -39.92 1.02 -1.51
C THR A 416 -39.02 -0.23 -1.46
N SER A 417 -37.80 -0.20 -2.02
CA SER A 417 -36.90 -1.36 -2.08
C SER A 417 -35.51 -1.02 -1.56
N LEU A 418 -35.07 -1.83 -0.59
CA LEU A 418 -33.74 -1.75 0.00
C LEU A 418 -32.67 -2.12 -1.04
N PRO A 419 -31.42 -1.60 -0.89
CA PRO A 419 -30.34 -2.01 -1.77
C PRO A 419 -30.17 -3.53 -1.74
N LYS A 420 -29.66 -4.08 -2.83
CA LYS A 420 -29.36 -5.51 -2.95
C LYS A 420 -27.99 -5.84 -2.38
N TYR A 421 -27.04 -4.93 -2.54
CA TYR A 421 -25.62 -5.10 -2.22
C TYR A 421 -25.13 -4.11 -1.17
N GLY A 422 -23.88 -4.29 -0.72
CA GLY A 422 -23.26 -3.52 0.36
C GLY A 422 -23.81 -3.87 1.73
N THR A 423 -23.29 -3.21 2.76
CA THR A 423 -23.59 -3.46 4.17
C THR A 423 -25.09 -3.47 4.45
N HIS A 424 -25.87 -2.60 3.82
CA HIS A 424 -27.31 -2.52 4.02
C HIS A 424 -28.13 -3.36 3.03
N GLY A 425 -27.47 -4.17 2.22
CA GLY A 425 -28.04 -4.96 1.15
C GLY A 425 -28.77 -6.23 1.62
N THR A 426 -29.83 -6.61 0.91
CA THR A 426 -30.54 -7.89 1.13
C THR A 426 -29.64 -9.12 0.95
N PHE A 427 -28.69 -9.07 0.01
CA PHE A 427 -27.71 -10.15 -0.19
C PHE A 427 -26.78 -10.28 1.02
N THR A 428 -26.24 -9.15 1.50
CA THR A 428 -25.29 -9.13 2.61
C THR A 428 -25.91 -9.62 3.91
N GLN A 429 -27.19 -9.33 4.14
CA GLN A 429 -27.92 -9.85 5.30
C GLN A 429 -28.07 -11.35 5.32
N THR A 430 -28.27 -11.97 4.17
CA THR A 430 -28.44 -13.42 4.12
C THR A 430 -27.09 -14.10 4.34
N ARG A 431 -26.04 -13.59 3.68
CA ARG A 431 -24.74 -14.26 3.60
C ARG A 431 -23.76 -13.89 4.70
N TYR A 432 -23.75 -12.62 5.12
CA TYR A 432 -22.83 -12.08 6.11
C TYR A 432 -23.56 -11.74 7.43
N ALA A 433 -24.72 -12.34 7.70
CA ALA A 433 -25.44 -12.17 8.97
C ALA A 433 -24.61 -12.51 10.22
N GLN A 434 -23.59 -13.36 10.08
CA GLN A 434 -22.72 -13.80 11.16
C GLN A 434 -21.41 -13.01 11.27
N SER A 435 -21.23 -11.97 10.45
CA SER A 435 -20.05 -11.10 10.54
C SER A 435 -20.04 -10.33 11.88
N ARG A 436 -18.86 -10.07 12.42
CA ARG A 436 -18.68 -9.28 13.65
C ARG A 436 -19.27 -7.88 13.51
N TYR A 437 -19.04 -7.25 12.37
CA TYR A 437 -19.57 -5.92 12.06
C TYR A 437 -21.10 -5.89 12.09
N VAL A 438 -21.73 -6.87 11.44
CA VAL A 438 -23.18 -7.01 11.46
C VAL A 438 -23.70 -7.25 12.88
N GLN A 439 -23.01 -8.10 13.64
CA GLN A 439 -23.40 -8.45 15.01
C GLN A 439 -23.26 -7.26 15.98
N SER A 440 -22.23 -6.42 15.84
CA SER A 440 -21.96 -5.24 16.68
C SER A 440 -22.89 -4.05 16.39
N GLY A 441 -23.66 -4.13 15.31
CA GLY A 441 -24.65 -3.13 14.95
C GLY A 441 -24.34 -2.32 13.70
N GLY A 442 -23.54 -2.84 12.76
CA GLY A 442 -23.32 -2.25 11.43
C GLY A 442 -24.60 -2.02 10.62
N PHE A 443 -25.74 -2.55 11.07
CA PHE A 443 -27.07 -2.23 10.52
C PHE A 443 -27.77 -1.04 11.17
N LYS A 444 -27.24 -0.43 12.25
CA LYS A 444 -27.86 0.69 12.98
C LYS A 444 -27.94 1.92 12.06
N GLY A 445 -29.08 2.10 11.41
CA GLY A 445 -29.31 3.14 10.39
C GLY A 445 -29.98 2.62 9.11
N SER A 446 -29.90 1.32 8.87
CA SER A 446 -30.66 0.64 7.82
C SER A 446 -32.09 0.34 8.29
N ALA A 447 -33.04 0.15 7.36
CA ALA A 447 -34.42 -0.22 7.69
C ALA A 447 -34.55 -1.49 8.55
N TYR A 448 -33.48 -2.29 8.61
CA TYR A 448 -33.39 -3.55 9.34
C TYR A 448 -32.97 -3.39 10.82
N ALA A 449 -32.46 -2.22 11.22
CA ALA A 449 -32.19 -1.90 12.63
C ALA A 449 -33.45 -1.99 13.51
N SER A 450 -34.62 -1.73 12.92
CA SER A 450 -35.91 -1.71 13.60
C SER A 450 -36.49 -3.09 13.93
N HIS A 451 -35.93 -4.18 13.38
CA HIS A 451 -36.50 -5.53 13.51
C HIS A 451 -35.89 -6.36 14.66
N ARG A 452 -34.98 -5.79 15.46
CA ARG A 452 -34.30 -6.51 16.54
C ARG A 452 -34.98 -6.41 17.92
N GLU A 453 -36.02 -5.58 18.06
CA GLU A 453 -36.73 -5.41 19.35
C GLU A 453 -37.93 -6.33 19.58
N ASN A 454 -38.32 -7.17 18.61
CA ASN A 454 -39.39 -8.14 18.84
C ASN A 454 -39.07 -9.49 18.22
N GLY A 455 -38.80 -10.47 19.07
CA GLY A 455 -38.42 -11.84 18.70
C GLY A 455 -39.52 -12.57 17.92
N SER A 456 -39.60 -12.32 16.62
CA SER A 456 -40.48 -13.04 15.71
C SER A 456 -39.70 -13.41 14.45
N THR A 457 -39.41 -14.70 14.32
CA THR A 457 -38.99 -15.34 13.06
C THR A 457 -39.91 -14.89 11.91
N PRO A 458 -39.39 -14.47 10.74
CA PRO A 458 -40.25 -14.09 9.62
C PRO A 458 -40.92 -15.34 9.04
N ALA A 459 -42.24 -15.41 9.16
CA ALA A 459 -43.05 -16.27 8.31
C ALA A 459 -42.99 -15.70 6.88
N PHE A 460 -42.47 -16.51 5.95
CA PHE A 460 -42.52 -16.23 4.51
C PHE A 460 -43.97 -16.01 4.07
N ASN A 461 -44.31 -14.76 3.75
CA ASN A 461 -45.60 -14.43 3.15
C ASN A 461 -45.37 -14.23 1.64
N SER A 462 -45.61 -15.28 0.86
CA SER A 462 -45.59 -15.22 -0.60
C SER A 462 -46.86 -14.53 -1.10
N SER A 463 -46.76 -13.25 -1.46
CA SER A 463 -47.86 -12.53 -2.10
C SER A 463 -48.01 -12.94 -3.57
N ARG A 464 -49.02 -13.79 -3.81
CA ARG A 464 -50.06 -13.70 -4.85
C ARG A 464 -49.71 -12.97 -6.16
N PHE A 465 -49.54 -13.76 -7.22
CA PHE A 465 -49.99 -13.38 -8.57
C PHE A 465 -51.46 -13.76 -8.75
N GLY A 466 -52.19 -12.91 -9.47
CA GLY A 466 -53.65 -12.89 -9.58
C GLY A 466 -54.27 -14.10 -10.30
N GLU A 467 -55.48 -14.37 -9.83
CA GLU A 467 -56.43 -15.42 -10.16
C GLU A 467 -57.24 -15.08 -11.43
N HIS A 468 -57.39 -16.03 -12.36
CA HIS A 468 -58.61 -16.24 -13.17
C HIS A 468 -58.80 -17.75 -13.35
N GLY A 469 -59.97 -18.24 -12.91
CA GLY A 469 -60.17 -19.62 -12.53
C GLY A 469 -60.68 -20.58 -13.62
N SER A 470 -60.61 -21.86 -13.30
CA SER A 470 -61.80 -22.73 -13.19
C SER A 470 -61.43 -24.13 -12.69
N SER A 471 -62.08 -24.49 -11.58
CA SER A 471 -62.66 -25.78 -11.23
C SER A 471 -61.88 -27.10 -11.43
N ALA A 472 -61.57 -27.67 -10.26
CA ALA A 472 -61.93 -29.03 -9.82
C ALA A 472 -60.86 -30.14 -9.86
N MET A 473 -60.61 -30.60 -8.63
CA MET A 473 -60.44 -31.99 -8.17
C MET A 473 -59.09 -32.72 -8.36
N ASN A 474 -58.48 -32.87 -7.18
CA ASN A 474 -58.01 -34.11 -6.57
C ASN A 474 -56.69 -34.78 -7.00
N ASP A 475 -55.93 -35.02 -5.93
CA ASP A 475 -55.15 -36.22 -5.60
C ASP A 475 -53.67 -36.31 -5.98
N ARG A 476 -52.89 -36.39 -4.89
CA ARG A 476 -51.81 -37.36 -4.59
C ARG A 476 -50.46 -37.21 -5.29
N ALA A 477 -49.52 -36.74 -4.48
CA ALA A 477 -48.35 -37.50 -4.01
C ALA A 477 -47.50 -38.28 -5.05
N GLY A 478 -46.30 -37.73 -5.32
CA GLY A 478 -45.04 -38.45 -5.27
C GLY A 478 -44.65 -39.37 -6.43
N ARG A 479 -43.52 -39.06 -7.08
CA ARG A 479 -42.38 -39.96 -7.49
C ARG A 479 -41.47 -39.16 -8.44
N ARG A 480 -40.21 -38.90 -8.08
CA ARG A 480 -38.99 -39.74 -8.23
C ARG A 480 -38.65 -40.13 -9.68
N PHE A 481 -37.43 -39.74 -10.04
CA PHE A 481 -36.58 -40.06 -11.18
C PHE A 481 -36.64 -41.52 -11.70
N GLY A 482 -36.50 -41.67 -13.02
CA GLY A 482 -36.06 -42.91 -13.68
C GLY A 482 -36.66 -43.16 -15.08
N SER A 483 -35.83 -43.04 -16.12
CA SER A 483 -36.06 -43.33 -17.56
C SER A 483 -36.45 -44.80 -17.87
N PRO A 484 -36.52 -45.25 -19.15
CA PRO A 484 -37.34 -44.91 -20.32
C PRO A 484 -38.25 -46.12 -20.75
N PRO A 485 -39.04 -46.06 -21.86
CA PRO A 485 -38.67 -46.87 -23.04
C PRO A 485 -39.16 -46.39 -24.44
N GLY A 486 -38.34 -46.66 -25.47
CA GLY A 486 -38.66 -47.55 -26.61
C GLY A 486 -39.92 -47.39 -27.49
N SER A 487 -39.69 -46.77 -28.66
CA SER A 487 -39.99 -47.26 -30.04
C SER A 487 -41.42 -47.33 -30.64
N GLN A 488 -41.42 -47.13 -31.98
CA GLN A 488 -42.46 -47.15 -33.02
C GLN A 488 -43.28 -45.86 -33.16
N GLY A 489 -43.37 -45.17 -34.29
CA GLY A 489 -42.95 -45.43 -35.67
C GLY A 489 -44.01 -44.84 -36.61
N ARG A 490 -43.64 -43.97 -37.55
CA ARG A 490 -44.34 -43.76 -38.84
C ARG A 490 -43.50 -42.88 -39.78
N GLN A 491 -43.19 -43.46 -40.94
CA GLN A 491 -42.58 -42.86 -42.13
C GLN A 491 -43.57 -41.98 -42.91
N PHE A 492 -43.06 -40.98 -43.62
CA PHE A 492 -43.32 -40.68 -45.06
C PHE A 492 -42.20 -39.72 -45.51
N GLY A 493 -41.26 -40.15 -46.37
CA GLY A 493 -41.20 -39.80 -47.80
C GLY A 493 -40.71 -38.36 -48.02
N GLY A 494 -39.52 -38.01 -48.51
CA GLY A 494 -38.66 -38.62 -49.51
C GLY A 494 -38.82 -37.87 -50.85
N LEU A 495 -37.87 -37.00 -51.21
CA LEU A 495 -37.52 -36.64 -52.61
C LEU A 495 -36.16 -35.91 -52.65
N ARG A 496 -35.36 -36.28 -53.66
CA ARG A 496 -33.95 -35.93 -53.92
C ARG A 496 -33.83 -34.74 -54.89
N SER A 497 -32.84 -33.86 -54.64
CA SER A 497 -31.85 -33.22 -55.56
C SER A 497 -32.31 -32.50 -56.86
N PRO A 498 -31.46 -31.74 -57.61
CA PRO A 498 -30.03 -31.42 -57.45
C PRO A 498 -29.61 -29.94 -57.67
N GLY A 499 -28.42 -29.58 -57.13
CA GLY A 499 -27.34 -28.86 -57.82
C GLY A 499 -27.51 -27.44 -58.38
N ARG A 500 -26.59 -26.54 -58.02
CA ARG A 500 -25.92 -25.64 -59.00
C ARG A 500 -24.65 -25.02 -58.43
N ARG A 501 -23.70 -24.88 -59.35
CA ARG A 501 -22.29 -24.51 -59.25
C ARG A 501 -22.09 -23.29 -60.13
N PHE A 502 -21.48 -22.22 -59.64
CA PHE A 502 -20.80 -21.12 -60.36
C PHE A 502 -19.97 -20.38 -59.29
N GLY A 503 -18.68 -20.03 -59.39
CA GLY A 503 -17.77 -19.91 -60.52
C GLY A 503 -17.53 -18.45 -60.89
N GLY A 504 -16.33 -17.91 -60.59
CA GLY A 504 -15.77 -16.63 -61.11
C GLY A 504 -15.74 -15.49 -60.07
N ARG A 505 -14.63 -14.95 -59.52
CA ARG A 505 -13.25 -14.56 -59.94
C ARG A 505 -13.13 -13.11 -60.47
N ARG A 506 -12.10 -12.42 -59.94
CA ARG A 506 -11.42 -11.15 -60.35
C ARG A 506 -12.04 -9.87 -59.77
N ARG A 507 -11.27 -8.87 -59.31
CA ARG A 507 -9.84 -8.53 -59.45
C ARG A 507 -9.19 -8.26 -58.11
#